data_AF-A0A379UNW5-F1
#
_entry.id   AF-A0A379UNW5-F1
#
_cell.length_a   1.000
_cell.length_b   1.000
_cell.length_c   1.000
_cell.angle_alpha   90.00
_cell.angle_beta   90.00
_cell.angle_gamma   90.00
#
_symmetry.space_group_name_H-M   'P 1'
#
loop_
_entity.id
_entity.type
_entity.pdbx_description
1 polymer ?
#
loop_
_entity_poly.entity_id
_entity_poly.type
_entity_poly.pdbx_seq_one_letter_code
_entity_poly.pdbx_strand_id
1 'polypeptide(L)'
;MKTGALATFLALCLPVTVFATTLRLSNEVDLLVLDGKKVSSSLLRGAESIELENGPHQLVFRVEKTIRLPGNEERLYISPPLVISFDTQLISQVNFQLPRLENEREASHFNAAPRLALLDGDAMPIPVKLDILAITSTAKVVDYEIETERYNKSAKRASLPQFATMMADDSTLLSDVSELDTVPPQSQTLTEQR
;
A
#
# COMPACT_ATOMS: atom_id res chain seq x y z
N MET A 1 18.88 0.58 -62.06
CA MET A 1 19.47 0.11 -60.78
C MET A 1 19.03 1.06 -59.67
N LYS A 2 18.41 0.48 -58.63
CA LYS A 2 18.24 0.96 -57.25
C LYS A 2 17.47 2.27 -56.98
N THR A 3 16.18 2.07 -56.72
CA THR A 3 15.32 2.86 -55.82
C THR A 3 15.94 3.03 -54.43
N GLY A 4 15.75 4.19 -53.82
CA GLY A 4 16.04 4.42 -52.41
C GLY A 4 15.11 5.50 -51.85
N ALA A 5 13.90 5.12 -51.44
CA ALA A 5 13.03 5.98 -50.65
C ALA A 5 13.48 5.89 -49.18
N LEU A 6 14.01 6.99 -48.64
CA LEU A 6 14.36 7.11 -47.23
C LEU A 6 13.06 7.35 -46.45
N ALA A 7 12.48 6.31 -45.87
CA ALA A 7 11.31 6.43 -45.00
C ALA A 7 11.78 6.81 -43.58
N THR A 8 11.66 8.08 -43.23
CA THR A 8 11.92 8.59 -41.88
C THR A 8 10.74 8.20 -40.98
N PHE A 9 10.95 7.24 -40.07
CA PHE A 9 9.94 6.83 -39.08
C PHE A 9 9.97 7.82 -37.91
N LEU A 10 9.09 8.83 -37.93
CA LEU A 10 8.92 9.77 -36.84
C LEU A 10 8.09 9.10 -35.72
N ALA A 11 8.76 8.61 -34.67
CA ALA A 11 8.09 8.07 -33.49
C ALA A 11 7.38 9.22 -32.75
N LEU A 12 6.06 9.29 -32.89
CA LEU A 12 5.21 10.26 -32.20
C LEU A 12 5.07 9.83 -30.74
N CYS A 13 5.88 10.40 -29.83
CA CYS A 13 5.67 10.25 -28.39
C CYS A 13 4.39 10.98 -28.00
N LEU A 14 3.28 10.27 -27.92
CA LEU A 14 2.04 10.81 -27.35
C LEU A 14 2.22 10.99 -25.84
N PRO A 15 1.80 12.12 -25.25
CA PRO A 15 1.84 12.31 -23.81
C PRO A 15 0.91 11.30 -23.12
N VAL A 16 1.45 10.53 -22.17
CA VAL A 16 0.65 9.72 -21.25
C VAL A 16 0.08 10.68 -20.20
N THR A 17 -1.22 10.92 -20.25
CA THR A 17 -1.90 11.70 -19.19
C THR A 17 -2.01 10.83 -17.94
N VAL A 18 -1.31 11.22 -16.88
CA VAL A 18 -1.49 10.64 -15.54
C VAL A 18 -2.65 11.38 -14.88
N PHE A 19 -3.78 10.70 -14.70
CA PHE A 19 -4.84 11.20 -13.83
C PHE A 19 -4.47 10.91 -12.37
N ALA A 20 -4.67 11.87 -11.48
CA ALA A 20 -4.54 11.63 -10.05
C ALA A 20 -5.79 10.89 -9.56
N THR A 21 -5.60 9.77 -8.87
CA THR A 21 -6.71 9.05 -8.24
C THR A 21 -6.91 9.59 -6.84
N THR A 22 -8.13 9.76 -6.37
CA THR A 22 -8.40 10.26 -5.01
C THR A 22 -9.09 9.22 -4.15
N LEU A 23 -8.51 8.85 -3.00
CA LEU A 23 -9.16 8.06 -1.98
C LEU A 23 -9.98 8.97 -1.08
N ARG A 24 -11.31 8.85 -1.12
CA ARG A 24 -12.18 9.61 -0.23
C ARG A 24 -12.17 9.00 1.16
N LEU A 25 -11.86 9.81 2.15
CA LEU A 25 -11.84 9.39 3.54
C LEU A 25 -13.27 9.25 4.06
N SER A 26 -13.52 8.18 4.80
CA SER A 26 -14.81 7.93 5.45
C SER A 26 -14.65 8.09 6.95
N ASN A 27 -15.59 8.79 7.59
CA ASN A 27 -15.59 8.97 9.05
C ASN A 27 -15.76 7.63 9.81
N GLU A 28 -16.28 6.61 9.14
CA GLU A 28 -16.41 5.26 9.69
C GLU A 28 -15.16 4.39 9.42
N VAL A 29 -14.11 4.93 8.80
CA VAL A 29 -12.89 4.20 8.44
C VAL A 29 -11.67 4.83 9.12
N ASP A 30 -11.04 4.07 10.01
CA ASP A 30 -9.75 4.40 10.60
C ASP A 30 -8.63 3.81 9.73
N LEU A 31 -8.03 4.64 8.87
CA LEU A 31 -6.92 4.25 8.00
C LEU A 31 -5.62 4.16 8.81
N LEU A 32 -5.01 2.97 8.81
CA LEU A 32 -3.83 2.63 9.61
C LEU A 32 -2.55 2.60 8.78
N VAL A 33 -2.63 2.03 7.56
CA VAL A 33 -1.50 1.89 6.63
C VAL A 33 -1.98 2.14 5.21
N LEU A 34 -1.20 2.89 4.43
CA LEU A 34 -1.32 3.07 2.99
C LEU A 34 -0.01 2.61 2.37
N ASP A 35 -0.07 1.62 1.48
CA ASP A 35 1.07 1.13 0.70
C ASP A 35 2.31 0.77 1.53
N GLY A 36 2.06 0.11 2.68
CA GLY A 36 3.11 -0.31 3.62
C GLY A 36 3.64 0.80 4.53
N LYS A 37 3.10 2.02 4.45
CA LYS A 37 3.44 3.15 5.32
C LYS A 37 2.32 3.49 6.30
N LYS A 38 2.68 3.72 7.56
CA LYS A 38 1.72 4.12 8.59
C LYS A 38 1.12 5.46 8.24
N VAL A 39 -0.19 5.54 8.42
CA VAL A 39 -0.93 6.79 8.30
C VAL A 39 -1.61 7.10 9.62
N SER A 40 -1.56 8.36 10.03
CA SER A 40 -2.28 8.80 11.23
C SER A 40 -3.66 9.30 10.83
N SER A 41 -4.69 8.52 11.13
CA SER A 41 -6.08 8.92 10.89
C SER A 41 -6.42 10.25 11.57
N SER A 42 -5.86 10.55 12.73
CA SER A 42 -6.03 11.86 13.39
C SER A 42 -5.51 13.03 12.56
N LEU A 43 -4.39 12.86 11.83
CA LEU A 43 -3.89 13.89 10.92
C LEU A 43 -4.79 14.04 9.68
N LEU A 44 -5.45 12.95 9.29
CA LEU A 44 -6.35 12.91 8.15
C LEU A 44 -7.78 13.35 8.45
N ARG A 45 -8.20 13.47 9.72
CA ARG A 45 -9.58 13.85 10.10
C ARG A 45 -10.01 15.23 9.63
N GLY A 46 -9.08 16.09 9.19
CA GLY A 46 -9.37 17.35 8.52
C GLY A 46 -9.29 17.30 6.99
N ALA A 47 -8.80 16.20 6.41
CA ALA A 47 -8.71 15.98 4.98
C ALA A 47 -9.96 15.24 4.49
N GLU A 48 -10.50 15.64 3.34
CA GLU A 48 -11.62 14.93 2.72
C GLU A 48 -11.14 13.72 1.89
N SER A 49 -9.93 13.80 1.35
CA SER A 49 -9.36 12.78 0.48
C SER A 49 -7.83 12.74 0.55
N ILE A 50 -7.27 11.65 0.03
CA ILE A 50 -5.83 11.45 -0.17
C ILE A 50 -5.61 11.16 -1.65
N GLU A 51 -4.61 11.79 -2.25
CA GLU A 51 -4.20 11.45 -3.61
C GLU A 51 -3.44 10.12 -3.62
N LEU A 52 -3.82 9.26 -4.55
CA LEU A 52 -3.19 7.99 -4.88
C LEU A 52 -2.56 8.11 -6.27
N GLU A 53 -1.39 7.51 -6.41
CA GLU A 53 -0.77 7.31 -7.71
C GLU A 53 -1.61 6.32 -8.57
N ASN A 54 -1.21 6.14 -9.83
CA ASN A 54 -1.84 5.13 -10.67
C ASN A 54 -1.16 3.78 -10.48
N GLY A 55 -1.95 2.75 -10.21
CA GLY A 55 -1.49 1.37 -10.11
C GLY A 55 -2.06 0.64 -8.90
N PRO A 56 -1.38 -0.42 -8.44
CA PRO A 56 -1.85 -1.23 -7.34
C PRO A 56 -1.63 -0.53 -5.99
N HIS A 57 -2.67 -0.52 -5.16
CA HIS A 57 -2.64 0.03 -3.80
C HIS A 57 -3.06 -1.01 -2.77
N GLN A 58 -2.57 -0.83 -1.54
CA GLN A 58 -2.96 -1.60 -0.37
C GLN A 58 -3.29 -0.68 0.80
N LEU A 59 -4.45 -0.90 1.42
CA LEU A 59 -4.83 -0.22 2.64
C LEU A 59 -4.96 -1.22 3.78
N VAL A 60 -4.54 -0.79 4.97
CA VAL A 60 -4.94 -1.42 6.23
C VAL A 60 -5.77 -0.45 7.02
N PHE A 61 -6.95 -0.88 7.43
CA PHE A 61 -7.91 -0.02 8.11
C PHE A 61 -8.79 -0.80 9.07
N ARG A 62 -9.50 -0.06 9.93
CA ARG A 62 -10.59 -0.59 10.76
C ARG A 62 -11.87 0.18 10.45
N VAL A 63 -13.00 -0.48 10.64
CA VAL A 63 -14.31 0.16 10.60
C VAL A 63 -14.68 0.55 12.03
N GLU A 64 -14.98 1.83 12.24
CA GLU A 64 -15.43 2.39 13.51
C GLU A 64 -16.89 2.86 13.37
N LYS A 65 -17.77 2.33 14.22
CA LYS A 65 -19.20 2.69 14.18
C LYS A 65 -19.86 2.60 15.53
N THR A 66 -20.74 3.55 15.85
CA THR A 66 -21.60 3.44 17.02
C THR A 66 -22.75 2.48 16.73
N ILE A 67 -22.83 1.39 17.48
CA ILE A 67 -23.91 0.39 17.39
C ILE A 67 -24.81 0.47 18.61
N ARG A 68 -26.06 0.03 18.45
CA ARG A 68 -27.05 -0.05 19.51
C ARG A 68 -27.06 -1.43 20.15
N LEU A 69 -27.08 -1.44 21.47
CA LEU A 69 -27.20 -2.62 22.31
C LEU A 69 -28.66 -2.82 22.76
N PRO A 70 -29.02 -4.02 23.25
CA PRO A 70 -30.29 -4.23 23.93
C PRO A 70 -30.45 -3.24 25.09
N GLY A 71 -31.61 -2.61 25.20
CA GLY A 71 -31.87 -1.59 26.23
C GLY A 71 -31.53 -0.15 25.82
N ASN A 72 -31.28 0.11 24.52
CA ASN A 72 -31.01 1.44 23.96
C ASN A 72 -29.70 2.09 24.46
N GLU A 73 -28.75 1.26 24.87
CA GLU A 73 -27.36 1.67 25.11
C GLU A 73 -26.60 1.73 23.78
N GLU A 74 -25.66 2.68 23.66
CA GLU A 74 -24.82 2.84 22.47
C GLU A 74 -23.37 2.48 22.80
N ARG A 75 -22.70 1.79 21.88
CA ARG A 75 -21.31 1.38 22.03
C ARG A 75 -20.53 1.64 20.75
N LEU A 76 -19.30 2.14 20.88
CA LEU A 76 -18.36 2.17 19.77
C LEU A 76 -17.89 0.74 19.43
N TYR A 77 -18.26 0.29 18.25
CA TYR A 77 -17.73 -0.91 17.62
C TYR A 77 -16.50 -0.57 16.78
N ILE A 78 -15.48 -1.43 16.87
CA ILE A 78 -14.25 -1.37 16.08
C ILE A 78 -14.02 -2.76 15.49
N SER A 79 -13.89 -2.85 14.16
CA SER A 79 -13.64 -4.12 13.48
C SER A 79 -12.21 -4.64 13.73
N PRO A 80 -11.95 -5.94 13.45
CA PRO A 80 -10.60 -6.42 13.18
C PRO A 80 -9.93 -5.54 12.10
N PRO A 81 -8.60 -5.39 12.13
CA PRO A 81 -7.88 -4.72 11.06
C PRO A 81 -8.03 -5.51 9.76
N LEU A 82 -8.40 -4.82 8.70
CA LEU A 82 -8.65 -5.38 7.38
C LEU A 82 -7.55 -4.95 6.42
N VAL A 83 -7.10 -5.86 5.56
CA VAL A 83 -6.21 -5.55 4.43
C VAL A 83 -7.04 -5.59 3.15
N ILE A 84 -7.03 -4.51 2.39
CA ILE A 84 -7.63 -4.47 1.05
C ILE A 84 -6.57 -4.12 0.02
N SER A 85 -6.56 -4.82 -1.11
CA SER A 85 -5.78 -4.44 -2.28
C SER A 85 -6.66 -4.29 -3.51
N PHE A 86 -6.35 -3.27 -4.32
CA PHE A 86 -7.06 -2.88 -5.52
C PHE A 86 -6.08 -2.17 -6.48
N ASP A 87 -6.53 -1.83 -7.68
CA ASP A 87 -5.73 -1.13 -8.69
C ASP A 87 -6.51 0.08 -9.21
N THR A 88 -5.85 1.24 -9.27
CA THR A 88 -6.43 2.54 -9.63
C THR A 88 -6.32 2.90 -11.11
N GLN A 89 -5.68 2.09 -11.96
CA GLN A 89 -5.40 2.33 -13.40
C GLN A 89 -6.21 3.44 -14.13
N LEU A 90 -7.55 3.35 -14.18
CA LEU A 90 -8.43 4.33 -14.85
C LEU A 90 -9.50 4.91 -13.91
N ILE A 91 -9.27 4.85 -12.61
CA ILE A 91 -10.22 5.20 -11.56
C ILE A 91 -9.85 6.57 -11.03
N SER A 92 -10.69 7.58 -11.18
CA SER A 92 -10.38 8.93 -10.68
C SER A 92 -10.61 9.09 -9.17
N GLN A 93 -11.47 8.25 -8.58
CA GLN A 93 -11.86 8.36 -7.19
C GLN A 93 -12.17 6.98 -6.62
N VAL A 94 -11.88 6.77 -5.34
CA VAL A 94 -12.13 5.53 -4.60
C VAL A 94 -12.95 5.87 -3.36
N ASN A 95 -14.11 5.22 -3.21
CA ASN A 95 -15.03 5.43 -2.11
C ASN A 95 -15.30 4.12 -1.36
N PHE A 96 -15.29 4.16 -0.03
CA PHE A 96 -15.73 3.01 0.77
C PHE A 96 -17.25 2.87 0.76
N GLN A 97 -17.73 1.67 0.39
CA GLN A 97 -19.11 1.26 0.62
C GLN A 97 -19.13 0.19 1.73
N LEU A 98 -19.47 0.64 2.94
CA LEU A 98 -19.57 -0.21 4.12
C LEU A 98 -20.96 -0.84 4.23
N PRO A 99 -21.06 -2.07 4.75
CA PRO A 99 -22.36 -2.68 5.04
C PRO A 99 -23.04 -2.00 6.22
N ARG A 100 -24.33 -2.31 6.40
CA ARG A 100 -25.06 -1.91 7.60
C ARG A 100 -24.46 -2.60 8.83
N LEU A 101 -24.19 -1.79 9.85
CA LEU A 101 -23.53 -2.17 11.10
C LEU A 101 -24.16 -1.35 12.22
N GLU A 102 -25.33 -1.75 12.70
CA GLU A 102 -26.13 -1.01 13.68
C GLU A 102 -26.32 -1.74 15.01
N ASN A 103 -26.03 -3.03 15.07
CA ASN A 103 -26.25 -3.86 16.26
C ASN A 103 -25.17 -4.93 16.42
N GLU A 104 -25.14 -5.58 17.58
CA GLU A 104 -24.13 -6.60 17.91
C GLU A 104 -24.13 -7.80 16.96
N ARG A 105 -25.31 -8.18 16.43
CA ARG A 105 -25.42 -9.31 15.50
C ARG A 105 -24.71 -9.00 14.18
N GLU A 106 -24.94 -7.82 13.62
CA GLU A 106 -24.29 -7.35 12.40
C GLU A 106 -22.78 -7.17 12.60
N ALA A 107 -22.36 -6.59 13.72
CA ALA A 107 -20.96 -6.46 14.09
C ALA A 107 -20.26 -7.82 14.23
N SER A 108 -20.91 -8.78 14.88
CA SER A 108 -20.37 -10.14 15.03
C SER A 108 -20.25 -10.87 13.70
N HIS A 109 -21.23 -10.71 12.81
CA HIS A 109 -21.18 -11.26 11.46
C HIS A 109 -20.04 -10.63 10.64
N PHE A 110 -19.86 -9.32 10.73
CA PHE A 110 -18.78 -8.62 10.03
C PHE A 110 -17.39 -9.03 10.56
N ASN A 111 -17.24 -9.27 11.87
CA ASN A 111 -15.99 -9.79 12.43
C ASN A 111 -15.63 -11.16 11.86
N ALA A 112 -16.62 -12.04 11.70
CA ALA A 112 -16.41 -13.40 11.21
C ALA A 112 -16.17 -13.46 9.69
N ALA A 113 -16.87 -12.62 8.93
CA ALA A 113 -16.82 -12.60 7.47
C ALA A 113 -16.97 -11.16 6.95
N PRO A 114 -15.91 -10.35 7.01
CA PRO A 114 -15.97 -8.96 6.57
C PRO A 114 -16.26 -8.88 5.08
N ARG A 115 -17.18 -7.99 4.70
CA ARG A 115 -17.56 -7.72 3.32
C ARG A 115 -17.80 -6.24 3.15
N LEU A 116 -17.18 -5.66 2.13
CA LEU A 116 -17.36 -4.27 1.72
C LEU A 116 -16.99 -4.15 0.25
N ALA A 117 -17.37 -3.04 -0.36
CA ALA A 117 -16.95 -2.69 -1.70
C ALA A 117 -16.19 -1.38 -1.69
N LEU A 118 -15.30 -1.23 -2.67
CA LEU A 118 -14.81 0.07 -3.08
C LEU A 118 -15.57 0.45 -4.34
N LEU A 119 -16.01 1.71 -4.44
CA LEU A 119 -16.72 2.25 -5.58
C LEU A 119 -15.90 3.37 -6.22
N ASP A 120 -15.96 3.46 -7.54
CA ASP A 120 -15.36 4.59 -8.26
C ASP A 120 -16.21 5.87 -8.18
N GLY A 121 -15.83 6.91 -8.93
CA GLY A 121 -16.58 8.16 -9.02
C GLY A 121 -17.97 8.03 -9.65
N ASP A 122 -18.18 6.99 -10.47
CA ASP A 122 -19.46 6.68 -11.14
C ASP A 122 -20.29 5.67 -10.34
N ALA A 123 -19.90 5.40 -9.09
CA ALA A 123 -20.48 4.40 -8.19
C ALA A 123 -20.40 2.96 -8.72
N MET A 124 -19.45 2.66 -9.61
CA MET A 124 -19.20 1.31 -10.10
C MET A 124 -18.25 0.55 -9.16
N PRO A 125 -18.47 -0.75 -8.93
CA PRO A 125 -17.60 -1.54 -8.06
C PRO A 125 -16.18 -1.68 -8.61
N ILE A 126 -15.20 -1.37 -7.76
CA ILE A 126 -13.78 -1.61 -8.00
C ILE A 126 -13.45 -3.05 -7.59
N PRO A 127 -12.76 -3.85 -8.43
CA PRO A 127 -12.30 -5.17 -8.04
C PRO A 127 -11.31 -5.10 -6.87
N VAL A 128 -11.60 -5.85 -5.80
CA VAL A 128 -10.76 -5.85 -4.59
C VAL A 128 -10.45 -7.24 -4.10
N LYS A 129 -9.31 -7.38 -3.42
CA LYS A 129 -9.02 -8.52 -2.54
C LYS A 129 -9.09 -8.02 -1.10
N LEU A 130 -9.91 -8.66 -0.28
CA LEU A 130 -10.10 -8.34 1.13
C LEU A 130 -9.69 -9.52 2.01
N ASP A 131 -8.99 -9.24 3.09
CA ASP A 131 -8.60 -10.20 4.11
C ASP A 131 -8.54 -9.54 5.51
N ILE A 132 -8.46 -10.36 6.55
CA ILE A 132 -8.21 -9.90 7.92
C ILE A 132 -6.70 -9.88 8.17
N LEU A 133 -6.18 -8.77 8.66
CA LEU A 133 -4.82 -8.68 9.16
C LEU A 133 -4.73 -9.37 10.52
N ALA A 134 -4.31 -10.63 10.56
CA ALA A 134 -4.08 -11.31 11.82
C ALA A 134 -2.92 -10.65 12.58
N ILE A 135 -3.22 -10.02 13.72
CA ILE A 135 -2.21 -9.42 14.59
C ILE A 135 -1.57 -10.52 15.43
N THR A 136 -0.25 -10.65 15.28
CA THR A 136 0.55 -11.68 15.95
C THR A 136 1.47 -11.10 17.02
N SER A 137 1.63 -9.78 17.06
CA SER A 137 2.35 -9.08 18.11
C SER A 137 1.62 -9.18 19.47
N THR A 138 2.40 -9.44 20.53
CA THR A 138 1.93 -9.40 21.93
C THR A 138 2.17 -8.05 22.60
N ALA A 139 2.68 -7.05 21.85
CA ALA A 139 2.95 -5.73 22.36
C ALA A 139 1.67 -4.98 22.74
N LYS A 140 1.78 -4.04 23.70
CA LYS A 140 0.66 -3.19 24.15
C LYS A 140 0.14 -2.26 23.04
N VAL A 141 1.02 -1.86 22.12
CA VAL A 141 0.69 -1.05 20.95
C VAL A 141 1.07 -1.86 19.72
N VAL A 142 0.12 -2.02 18.81
CA VAL A 142 0.33 -2.76 17.55
C VAL A 142 1.04 -1.86 16.56
N ASP A 143 2.14 -2.35 16.01
CA ASP A 143 2.80 -1.75 14.87
C ASP A 143 2.21 -2.34 13.57
N TYR A 144 1.29 -1.59 12.97
CA TYR A 144 0.59 -2.04 11.77
C TYR A 144 1.50 -2.07 10.53
N GLU A 145 2.61 -1.30 10.48
CA GLU A 145 3.55 -1.40 9.35
C GLU A 145 4.23 -2.76 9.37
N ILE A 146 4.76 -3.16 10.53
CA ILE A 146 5.44 -4.46 10.70
C ILE A 146 4.47 -5.64 10.47
N GLU A 147 3.25 -5.57 10.98
CA GLU A 147 2.26 -6.64 10.75
C GLU A 147 1.83 -6.71 9.29
N THR A 148 1.70 -5.57 8.60
CA THR A 148 1.40 -5.51 7.15
C THR A 148 2.57 -6.06 6.32
N GLU A 149 3.80 -5.71 6.68
CA GLU A 149 5.00 -6.23 6.03
C GLU A 149 5.05 -7.77 6.14
N ARG A 150 4.83 -8.31 7.34
CA ARG A 150 4.74 -9.76 7.59
C ARG A 150 3.61 -10.42 6.80
N TYR A 151 2.44 -9.78 6.74
CA TYR A 151 1.32 -10.21 5.93
C TYR A 151 1.70 -10.31 4.45
N ASN A 152 2.37 -9.29 3.91
CA ASN A 152 2.81 -9.26 2.52
C ASN A 152 3.88 -10.32 2.20
N LYS A 153 4.86 -10.51 3.09
CA LYS A 153 5.90 -11.57 2.97
C LYS A 153 5.30 -12.98 2.98
N SER A 154 4.11 -13.14 3.57
CA SER A 154 3.42 -14.44 3.65
C SER A 154 2.54 -14.77 2.44
N ALA A 155 2.52 -13.90 1.41
CA ALA A 155 1.76 -14.09 0.16
C ALA A 155 0.28 -14.45 0.38
N LYS A 156 -0.37 -13.77 1.34
CA LYS A 156 -1.79 -13.93 1.65
C LYS A 156 -2.68 -13.28 0.58
N ARG A 157 -3.99 -13.45 0.74
CA ARG A 157 -5.00 -13.12 -0.29
C ARG A 157 -4.88 -11.69 -0.80
N ALA A 158 -4.74 -10.70 0.09
CA ALA A 158 -4.68 -9.29 -0.26
C ALA A 158 -3.23 -8.75 -0.31
N SER A 159 -2.22 -9.62 -0.30
CA SER A 159 -0.81 -9.21 -0.23
C SER A 159 -0.34 -8.55 -1.51
N LEU A 160 0.47 -7.49 -1.35
CA LEU A 160 1.23 -6.86 -2.42
C LEU A 160 2.72 -6.87 -2.04
N PRO A 161 3.54 -7.77 -2.61
CA PRO A 161 4.96 -7.92 -2.23
C PRO A 161 5.80 -6.65 -2.39
N GLN A 162 5.44 -5.76 -3.32
CA GLN A 162 6.11 -4.47 -3.50
C GLN A 162 6.03 -3.56 -2.26
N PHE A 163 5.03 -3.76 -1.39
CA PHE A 163 4.87 -3.03 -0.13
C PHE A 163 5.39 -3.82 1.07
N ALA A 164 6.14 -4.90 0.83
CA ALA A 164 6.77 -5.72 1.87
C ALA A 164 8.21 -5.31 2.18
N THR A 165 8.72 -4.27 1.53
CA THR A 165 10.08 -3.79 1.70
C THR A 165 10.00 -2.38 2.29
N MET A 166 10.21 -2.27 3.60
CA MET A 166 10.77 -1.02 4.12
C MET A 166 12.07 -0.81 3.34
N MET A 167 12.21 0.29 2.60
CA MET A 167 13.48 0.65 1.99
C MET A 167 14.57 0.38 3.01
N ALA A 168 15.42 -0.60 2.72
CA ALA A 168 16.62 -0.81 3.50
C ALA A 168 17.38 0.51 3.42
N ASP A 169 17.59 1.10 4.59
CA ASP A 169 18.60 2.08 4.93
C ASP A 169 19.57 2.40 3.76
N ASP A 170 19.45 3.62 3.23
CA ASP A 170 20.32 4.23 2.21
C ASP A 170 21.81 4.19 2.61
N SER A 171 22.09 3.83 3.86
CA SER A 171 23.42 3.48 4.39
C SER A 171 24.14 2.37 3.62
N THR A 172 23.44 1.50 2.87
CA THR A 172 24.06 0.43 2.07
C THR A 172 24.49 0.86 0.66
N LEU A 173 23.97 1.99 0.13
CA LEU A 173 24.40 2.53 -1.16
C LEU A 173 25.62 3.45 -1.04
N LEU A 174 25.96 3.89 0.18
CA LEU A 174 27.14 4.73 0.46
C LEU A 174 28.39 3.91 0.86
N SER A 175 28.27 2.60 1.09
CA SER A 175 29.42 1.75 1.43
C SER A 175 30.21 1.24 0.22
N ASP A 176 29.66 1.34 -1.00
CA ASP A 176 30.28 0.78 -2.22
C ASP A 176 31.11 1.78 -3.03
N VAL A 177 31.42 2.97 -2.50
CA VAL A 177 32.35 3.92 -3.16
C VAL A 177 33.54 4.23 -2.25
N SER A 178 34.41 3.24 -2.04
CA SER A 178 35.80 3.51 -1.66
C SER A 178 36.74 2.37 -2.08
N GLU A 179 36.78 2.06 -3.38
CA GLU A 179 37.86 1.27 -4.01
C GLU A 179 38.83 2.17 -4.79
N LEU A 180 39.23 3.31 -4.21
CA LEU A 180 40.28 4.15 -4.77
C LEU A 180 41.39 4.44 -3.76
N ASP A 181 41.87 3.40 -3.07
CA ASP A 181 43.18 3.44 -2.43
C ASP A 181 43.76 2.02 -2.24
N THR A 182 43.91 1.26 -3.33
CA THR A 182 44.79 0.09 -3.33
C THR A 182 46.14 0.50 -3.92
N VAL A 183 47.08 0.77 -3.01
CA VAL A 183 48.51 0.95 -3.35
C VAL A 183 49.01 -0.33 -4.05
N PRO A 184 49.63 -0.25 -5.23
CA PRO A 184 50.11 -1.44 -5.93
C PRO A 184 51.31 -2.04 -5.20
N PRO A 185 51.48 -3.38 -5.19
CA PRO A 185 52.65 -4.00 -4.59
C PRO A 185 53.91 -3.66 -5.39
N GLN A 186 54.96 -3.20 -4.69
CA GLN A 186 56.26 -2.89 -5.28
C GLN A 186 56.90 -4.15 -5.88
N SER A 187 57.24 -4.07 -7.16
CA SER A 187 57.98 -5.08 -7.92
C SER A 187 59.32 -5.41 -7.24
N GLN A 188 59.50 -6.66 -6.84
CA GLN A 188 60.82 -7.19 -6.49
C GLN A 188 61.63 -7.35 -7.78
N THR A 189 62.62 -6.47 -8.00
CA THR A 189 63.61 -6.66 -9.06
C THR A 189 64.62 -7.73 -8.62
N LEU A 190 64.49 -8.89 -9.25
CA LEU A 190 65.47 -9.96 -9.35
C LEU A 190 66.72 -9.41 -10.07
N THR A 191 67.89 -9.42 -9.43
CA THR A 191 69.17 -9.26 -10.13
C THR A 191 69.94 -10.58 -9.99
N GLU A 192 69.95 -11.35 -11.08
CA GLU A 192 70.86 -12.47 -11.29
C GLU A 192 72.31 -11.98 -11.46
N GLN A 193 73.20 -12.66 -10.73
CA GLN A 193 74.55 -13.11 -11.12
C GLN A 193 75.26 -12.48 -12.34
N ARG A 194 76.44 -11.90 -12.09
CA ARG A 194 77.74 -12.45 -12.55
C ARG A 194 78.90 -11.91 -11.73
#